data_AF-A0A0E0MJQ2-F1
#
_entry.id   AF-A0A0E0MJQ2-F1
#
_cell.length_a   1.000
_cell.length_b   1.000
_cell.length_c   1.000
_cell.angle_alpha   90.00
_cell.angle_beta   90.00
_cell.angle_gamma   90.00
#
_symmetry.space_group_name_H-M   'P 1'
#
loop_
_entity.id
_entity.type
_entity.pdbx_description
1 polymer ?
#
loop_
_entity_poly.entity_id
_entity_poly.type
_entity_poly.pdbx_seq_one_letter_code
_entity_poly.pdbx_strand_id
1 'polypeptide(L)'
;MGISKVIGIAGTALLVTSVGLWKIGLRIVAVPFLATSTIAYTVAVASHNSINIPWILGKNSEGRFPLWSSVLFGPFLILARVYATVKRHMRKKEAVYNMITEGVYLGGWPFMLKHLPPGDPSVIDCTCELPRSDFVPTNEYLCVPTWDTRAPAVSQIEFAARWACEKRAKGKPVYVHCAFGHGRSACVMCAVLVALGIAENWKDAENIIRERRKIKMNAVHRKTLDDWSKYRDIKPFNISGKLPCEFYAIWILRNLPSSGACFVSQLISVFPTRVRLHPKFVPSFAYFCSYLKFIYQNI
;
A
#
# COMPACT_ATOMS: atom_id res chain seq x y z
N MET A 1 -5.83 8.57 -18.46
CA MET A 1 -4.60 9.32 -18.10
C MET A 1 -4.16 8.87 -16.72
N GLY A 2 -2.86 8.64 -16.51
CA GLY A 2 -2.32 8.30 -15.19
C GLY A 2 -2.19 9.53 -14.30
N ILE A 3 -2.11 9.31 -12.98
CA ILE A 3 -2.02 10.38 -11.97
C ILE A 3 -0.89 11.39 -12.27
N SER A 4 0.29 10.91 -12.67
CA SER A 4 1.42 11.75 -13.08
C SER A 4 1.08 12.83 -14.11
N LYS A 5 0.33 12.47 -15.17
CA LYS A 5 -0.06 13.44 -16.21
C LYS A 5 -1.05 14.47 -15.69
N VAL A 6 -2.04 14.04 -14.91
CA VAL A 6 -3.07 14.93 -14.36
C VAL A 6 -2.45 15.92 -13.39
N ILE A 7 -1.59 15.45 -12.49
CA ILE A 7 -0.90 16.30 -11.52
C ILE A 7 0.13 17.20 -12.22
N GLY A 8 0.83 16.71 -13.24
CA GLY A 8 1.76 17.52 -14.03
C GLY A 8 1.07 18.70 -14.75
N ILE A 9 -0.10 18.46 -15.37
CA ILE A 9 -0.89 19.54 -16.00
C ILE A 9 -1.34 20.57 -14.96
N ALA A 10 -1.83 20.10 -13.80
CA ALA A 10 -2.20 21.00 -12.70
C ALA A 10 -0.99 21.81 -12.19
N GLY A 11 0.17 21.18 -12.06
CA GLY A 11 1.44 21.84 -11.70
C GLY A 11 1.82 22.94 -12.68
N THR A 12 1.70 22.69 -13.98
CA THR A 12 1.95 23.70 -15.03
C THR A 12 0.95 24.86 -14.96
N ALA A 13 -0.34 24.59 -14.78
CA ALA A 13 -1.34 25.64 -14.64
C ALA A 13 -1.03 26.55 -13.44
N LEU A 14 -0.69 25.97 -12.28
CA LEU A 14 -0.30 26.71 -11.08
C LEU A 14 0.98 27.53 -11.29
N LEU A 15 1.96 26.99 -12.03
CA LEU A 15 3.19 27.72 -12.36
C LEU A 15 2.88 28.95 -13.21
N VAL A 16 2.08 28.79 -14.27
CA VAL A 16 1.68 29.89 -15.15
C VAL A 16 0.91 30.96 -14.38
N THR A 17 -0.02 30.55 -13.49
CA THR A 17 -0.73 31.49 -12.61
C THR A 17 0.23 32.25 -11.70
N SER A 18 1.21 31.57 -11.09
CA SER A 18 2.21 32.21 -10.24
C SER A 18 3.05 33.25 -11.00
N VAL A 19 3.53 32.92 -12.20
CA VAL A 19 4.27 33.84 -13.07
C VAL A 19 3.41 35.05 -13.47
N GLY A 20 2.14 34.83 -13.78
CA GLY A 20 1.20 35.91 -14.08
C GLY A 20 0.99 36.87 -12.91
N LEU A 21 0.73 36.34 -11.70
CA LEU A 21 0.60 37.12 -10.48
C LEU A 21 1.87 37.92 -10.16
N TRP A 22 3.04 37.32 -10.40
CA TRP A 22 4.32 37.98 -10.22
C TRP A 22 4.48 39.20 -11.13
N LYS A 23 4.09 39.08 -12.41
CA LYS A 23 4.16 40.17 -13.39
C LYS A 23 3.24 41.35 -13.06
N ILE A 24 2.09 41.10 -12.42
CA ILE A 24 1.12 42.12 -12.02
C ILE A 24 1.50 42.76 -10.67
N GLY A 25 2.62 42.36 -10.06
CA GLY A 25 3.11 42.91 -8.79
C GLY A 25 2.56 42.24 -7.53
N LEU A 26 1.69 41.23 -7.66
CA LEU A 26 1.09 40.48 -6.55
C LEU A 26 2.02 39.36 -6.04
N ARG A 27 3.26 39.72 -5.66
CA ARG A 27 4.33 38.75 -5.34
C ARG A 27 3.99 37.83 -4.16
N ILE A 28 3.44 38.37 -3.07
CA ILE A 28 3.08 37.59 -1.87
C ILE A 28 2.04 36.52 -2.22
N VAL A 29 1.06 36.86 -3.06
CA VAL A 29 0.02 35.94 -3.52
C VAL A 29 0.59 34.88 -4.47
N ALA A 30 1.64 35.20 -5.24
CA ALA A 30 2.26 34.28 -6.19
C ALA A 30 3.04 33.12 -5.52
N VAL A 31 3.62 33.35 -4.34
CA VAL A 31 4.45 32.36 -3.60
C VAL A 31 3.73 31.03 -3.33
N PRO A 32 2.51 30.98 -2.75
CA PRO A 32 1.81 29.71 -2.50
C PRO A 32 1.49 28.93 -3.78
N PHE A 33 1.22 29.61 -4.90
CA PHE A 33 1.02 28.95 -6.20
C PHE A 33 2.31 28.30 -6.71
N LEU A 34 3.45 28.97 -6.57
CA LEU A 34 4.76 28.43 -6.94
C LEU A 34 5.13 27.21 -6.08
N ALA A 35 4.94 27.32 -4.77
CA ALA A 35 5.19 26.21 -3.84
C ALA A 35 4.32 25.00 -4.17
N THR A 36 3.01 25.22 -4.39
CA THR A 36 2.07 24.15 -4.76
C THR A 36 2.41 23.54 -6.12
N SER A 37 2.84 24.36 -7.09
CA SER A 37 3.31 23.87 -8.39
C SER A 37 4.54 22.96 -8.25
N THR A 38 5.51 23.35 -7.42
CA THR A 38 6.71 22.55 -7.15
C THR A 38 6.34 21.20 -6.51
N ILE A 39 5.44 21.21 -5.53
CA ILE A 39 4.91 19.98 -4.90
C ILE A 39 4.20 19.10 -5.93
N ALA A 40 3.39 19.69 -6.82
CA ALA A 40 2.70 18.97 -7.88
C ALA A 40 3.70 18.31 -8.83
N TYR A 41 4.77 18.99 -9.26
CA TYR A 41 5.81 18.37 -10.08
C TYR A 41 6.52 17.22 -9.35
N THR A 42 6.85 17.38 -8.08
CA THR A 42 7.44 16.30 -7.26
C THR A 42 6.53 15.07 -7.24
N VAL A 43 5.23 15.26 -7.00
CA VAL A 43 4.24 14.16 -7.04
C VAL A 43 4.11 13.58 -8.46
N ALA A 44 4.14 14.40 -9.50
CA ALA A 44 4.05 13.94 -10.88
C ALA A 44 5.24 13.06 -11.28
N VAL A 45 6.45 13.46 -10.88
CA VAL A 45 7.69 12.71 -11.08
C VAL A 45 7.69 11.42 -10.25
N ALA A 46 7.40 11.51 -8.95
CA ALA A 46 7.38 10.34 -8.07
C ALA A 46 6.32 9.30 -8.47
N SER A 47 5.21 9.76 -9.04
CA SER A 47 4.16 8.90 -9.58
C SER A 47 4.35 8.55 -11.06
N HIS A 48 5.50 8.84 -11.68
CA HIS A 48 5.81 8.45 -13.06
C HIS A 48 6.09 6.93 -13.18
N ASN A 49 5.89 6.34 -14.37
CA ASN A 49 5.88 4.86 -14.54
C ASN A 49 7.25 4.21 -14.34
N SER A 50 8.30 4.93 -14.72
CA SER A 50 9.68 4.50 -14.52
C SER A 50 10.19 4.71 -13.09
N ILE A 51 9.58 5.61 -12.31
CA ILE A 51 10.08 6.02 -11.00
C ILE A 51 9.31 5.30 -9.89
N ASN A 52 7.98 5.48 -9.85
CA ASN A 52 7.06 4.77 -8.96
C ASN A 52 7.50 4.71 -7.48
N ILE A 53 7.63 5.87 -6.84
CA ILE A 53 8.07 6.04 -5.44
C ILE A 53 6.85 6.44 -4.58
N PRO A 54 5.97 5.52 -4.16
CA PRO A 54 4.79 5.84 -3.36
C PRO A 54 5.10 6.24 -1.91
N TRP A 55 6.26 5.83 -1.39
CA TRP A 55 6.67 6.15 -0.01
C TRP A 55 7.08 7.62 0.19
N ILE A 56 7.21 8.43 -0.87
CA ILE A 56 7.53 9.86 -0.76
C ILE A 56 6.50 10.63 0.06
N LEU A 57 5.24 10.17 0.07
CA LEU A 57 4.18 10.76 0.89
C LEU A 57 4.30 10.39 2.37
N GLY A 58 5.29 9.59 2.78
CA GLY A 58 5.56 9.30 4.20
C GLY A 58 4.46 8.53 4.94
N LYS A 59 3.51 7.91 4.24
CA LYS A 59 2.46 7.11 4.89
C LYS A 59 3.09 5.92 5.60
N ASN A 60 2.94 5.85 6.92
CA ASN A 60 3.54 4.80 7.74
C ASN A 60 2.71 3.50 7.70
N SER A 61 3.23 2.45 8.35
CA SER A 61 2.55 1.14 8.46
C SER A 61 1.19 1.21 9.15
N GLU A 62 0.98 2.17 10.04
CA GLU A 62 -0.30 2.44 10.70
C GLU A 62 -1.28 3.27 9.85
N GLY A 63 -0.88 3.65 8.63
CA GLY A 63 -1.69 4.42 7.68
C GLY A 63 -1.85 5.89 8.04
N ARG A 64 -0.94 6.44 8.85
CA ARG A 64 -0.88 7.86 9.23
C ARG A 64 0.22 8.59 8.46
N PHE A 65 0.10 9.91 8.43
CA PHE A 65 1.09 10.80 7.84
C PHE A 65 1.85 11.55 8.93
N PRO A 66 3.19 11.60 8.89
CA PRO A 66 3.98 12.41 9.82
C PRO A 66 3.76 13.91 9.57
N LEU A 67 4.14 14.74 10.54
CA LEU A 67 3.94 16.19 10.48
C LEU A 67 4.61 16.81 9.24
N TRP A 68 5.86 16.42 8.94
CA TRP A 68 6.59 16.92 7.77
C TRP A 68 5.84 16.66 6.47
N SER A 69 5.23 15.47 6.31
CA SER A 69 4.47 15.13 5.11
C SER A 69 3.15 15.91 5.07
N SER A 70 2.56 16.18 6.22
CA SER A 70 1.31 16.93 6.30
C SER A 70 1.51 18.39 5.95
N VAL A 71 2.68 18.97 6.28
CA VAL A 71 3.07 20.33 5.89
C VAL A 71 3.42 20.38 4.40
N LEU A 72 4.29 19.48 3.93
CA LEU A 72 4.79 19.52 2.55
C LEU A 72 3.76 19.06 1.51
N PHE A 73 3.07 17.94 1.76
CA PHE A 73 2.10 17.35 0.85
C PHE A 73 0.64 17.62 1.25
N GLY A 74 0.40 18.43 2.28
CA GLY A 74 -0.92 18.75 2.81
C GLY A 74 -1.95 19.12 1.73
N PRO A 75 -1.67 20.11 0.86
CA PRO A 75 -2.58 20.46 -0.22
C PRO A 75 -2.95 19.28 -1.12
N PHE A 76 -1.96 18.46 -1.51
CA PHE A 76 -2.20 17.27 -2.34
C PHE A 76 -3.02 16.21 -1.60
N LEU A 77 -2.70 15.91 -0.34
CA LEU A 77 -3.40 14.91 0.47
C LEU A 77 -4.85 15.32 0.75
N ILE A 78 -5.09 16.61 1.03
CA ILE A 78 -6.44 17.16 1.20
C ILE A 78 -7.22 17.04 -0.11
N LEU A 79 -6.64 17.46 -1.23
CA LEU A 79 -7.28 17.34 -2.55
C LEU A 79 -7.59 15.89 -2.91
N ALA A 80 -6.71 14.94 -2.61
CA ALA A 80 -6.95 13.51 -2.84
C ALA A 80 -8.15 13.00 -2.02
N ARG A 81 -8.26 13.41 -0.75
CA ARG A 81 -9.39 13.06 0.13
C ARG A 81 -10.69 13.68 -0.37
N VAL A 82 -10.69 14.97 -0.68
CA VAL A 82 -11.86 15.68 -1.21
C VAL A 82 -12.30 15.04 -2.53
N TYR A 83 -11.37 14.76 -3.43
CA TYR A 83 -11.65 14.08 -4.70
C TYR A 83 -12.29 12.71 -4.47
N ALA A 84 -11.74 11.89 -3.56
CA ALA A 84 -12.29 10.58 -3.23
C ALA A 84 -13.74 10.69 -2.69
N THR A 85 -13.99 11.64 -1.80
CA THR A 85 -15.32 11.87 -1.21
C THR A 85 -16.32 12.41 -2.22
N VAL A 86 -15.96 13.45 -2.98
CA VAL A 86 -16.83 14.06 -4.01
C VAL A 86 -17.17 13.04 -5.09
N LYS A 87 -16.16 12.35 -5.63
CA LYS A 87 -16.38 11.36 -6.69
C LYS A 87 -17.20 10.17 -6.20
N ARG A 88 -17.08 9.79 -4.92
CA ARG A 88 -18.00 8.82 -4.30
C ARG A 88 -19.42 9.37 -4.25
N HIS A 89 -19.62 10.60 -3.82
CA HIS A 89 -20.94 11.22 -3.74
C HIS A 89 -21.60 11.36 -5.13
N MET A 90 -20.82 11.60 -6.18
CA MET A 90 -21.31 11.60 -7.56
C MET A 90 -21.72 10.19 -8.04
N ARG A 91 -21.16 9.13 -7.43
CA ARG A 91 -21.41 7.73 -7.75
C ARG A 91 -22.35 7.06 -6.74
N LYS A 92 -23.43 7.71 -6.34
CA LYS A 92 -24.37 7.17 -5.31
C LYS A 92 -24.88 5.76 -5.59
N LYS A 93 -24.93 5.35 -6.86
CA LYS A 93 -25.40 4.02 -7.29
C LYS A 93 -24.36 2.90 -7.10
N GLU A 94 -23.11 3.23 -6.81
CA GLU A 94 -22.05 2.24 -6.65
C GLU A 94 -21.88 1.86 -5.17
N ALA A 95 -22.00 0.56 -4.86
CA ALA A 95 -21.73 0.05 -3.52
C ALA A 95 -20.28 0.36 -3.11
N VAL A 96 -20.07 0.73 -1.85
CA VAL A 96 -18.74 1.07 -1.33
C VAL A 96 -17.82 -0.14 -1.32
N TYR A 97 -18.37 -1.30 -1.02
CA TYR A 97 -17.71 -2.59 -1.09
C TYR A 97 -18.67 -3.64 -1.67
N ASN A 98 -18.11 -4.72 -2.19
CA ASN A 98 -18.85 -5.93 -2.58
C ASN A 98 -18.16 -7.13 -1.93
N MET A 99 -18.95 -8.08 -1.43
CA MET A 99 -18.45 -9.39 -1.02
C MET A 99 -18.06 -10.15 -2.27
N ILE A 100 -16.79 -10.57 -2.38
CA ILE A 100 -16.29 -11.36 -3.51
C ILE A 100 -16.45 -12.84 -3.24
N THR A 101 -16.15 -13.26 -2.02
CA THR A 101 -16.49 -14.58 -1.48
C THR A 101 -16.83 -14.42 0.00
N GLU A 102 -17.26 -15.48 0.66
CA GLU A 102 -17.55 -15.46 2.08
C GLU A 102 -16.35 -14.94 2.89
N GLY A 103 -16.57 -13.82 3.60
CA GLY A 103 -15.56 -13.16 4.42
C GLY A 103 -14.43 -12.48 3.65
N VAL A 104 -14.54 -12.27 2.34
CA VAL A 104 -13.56 -11.51 1.54
C VAL A 104 -14.27 -10.42 0.74
N TYR A 105 -13.89 -9.18 0.99
CA TYR A 105 -14.56 -7.98 0.47
C TYR A 105 -13.59 -7.11 -0.33
N LEU A 106 -14.09 -6.52 -1.42
CA LEU A 106 -13.34 -5.58 -2.27
C LEU A 106 -14.10 -4.25 -2.36
N GLY A 107 -13.41 -3.13 -2.19
CA GLY A 107 -14.09 -1.83 -2.23
C GLY A 107 -13.21 -0.59 -2.23
N GLY A 108 -13.85 0.55 -1.95
CA GLY A 108 -13.23 1.87 -1.84
C GLY A 108 -12.93 2.27 -0.39
N TRP A 109 -12.15 3.34 -0.23
CA TRP A 109 -11.64 3.80 1.06
C TRP A 109 -12.77 4.01 2.11
N PRO A 110 -12.74 3.35 3.27
CA PRO A 110 -13.85 3.39 4.22
C PRO A 110 -13.83 4.68 5.05
N PHE A 111 -14.37 5.80 4.55
CA PHE A 111 -14.37 7.07 5.30
C PHE A 111 -15.27 7.08 6.57
N MET A 112 -16.27 6.20 6.65
CA MET A 112 -17.24 6.13 7.75
C MET A 112 -17.39 4.68 8.17
N LEU A 113 -17.79 4.42 9.42
CA LEU A 113 -17.95 3.06 9.93
C LEU A 113 -18.89 2.20 9.05
N LYS A 114 -19.98 2.80 8.54
CA LYS A 114 -20.91 2.15 7.59
C LYS A 114 -20.28 1.70 6.26
N HIS A 115 -19.10 2.21 5.93
CA HIS A 115 -18.34 1.82 4.73
C HIS A 115 -17.47 0.59 4.97
N LEU A 116 -17.40 0.10 6.20
CA LEU A 116 -16.67 -1.11 6.56
C LEU A 116 -17.60 -2.33 6.38
N PRO A 117 -17.11 -3.44 5.82
CA PRO A 117 -17.83 -4.71 5.82
C PRO A 117 -18.17 -5.19 7.25
N PRO A 118 -19.22 -6.02 7.41
CA PRO A 118 -19.57 -6.58 8.70
C PRO A 118 -18.49 -7.54 9.23
N GLY A 119 -18.51 -7.81 10.54
CA GLY A 119 -17.66 -8.82 11.18
C GLY A 119 -16.25 -8.35 11.56
N ASP A 120 -16.03 -7.05 11.74
CA ASP A 120 -14.74 -6.45 12.14
C ASP A 120 -13.56 -6.93 11.26
N PRO A 121 -13.56 -6.53 9.97
CA PRO A 121 -12.64 -7.06 8.98
C PRO A 121 -11.21 -6.53 9.17
N SER A 122 -10.25 -7.39 8.84
CA SER A 122 -8.85 -7.01 8.62
C SER A 122 -8.71 -6.28 7.29
N VAL A 123 -8.14 -5.08 7.31
CA VAL A 123 -8.14 -4.14 6.18
C VAL A 123 -6.79 -4.07 5.49
N ILE A 124 -6.76 -4.32 4.18
CA ILE A 124 -5.62 -4.09 3.30
C ILE A 124 -5.86 -2.81 2.50
N ASP A 125 -5.06 -1.79 2.78
CA ASP A 125 -5.15 -0.47 2.18
C ASP A 125 -4.10 -0.29 1.09
N CYS A 126 -4.55 -0.24 -0.17
CA CYS A 126 -3.70 -0.10 -1.33
C CYS A 126 -3.43 1.36 -1.72
N THR A 127 -3.66 2.35 -0.83
CA THR A 127 -3.46 3.77 -1.12
C THR A 127 -2.20 4.31 -0.45
N CYS A 128 -1.48 5.20 -1.14
CA CYS A 128 -0.41 5.99 -0.52
C CYS A 128 -0.92 7.38 -0.08
N GLU A 129 -2.06 7.82 -0.63
CA GLU A 129 -2.58 9.18 -0.52
C GLU A 129 -3.72 9.35 0.50
N LEU A 130 -4.43 8.27 0.86
CA LEU A 130 -5.55 8.32 1.82
C LEU A 130 -5.11 7.75 3.17
N PRO A 131 -5.52 8.32 4.31
CA PRO A 131 -5.15 7.82 5.63
C PRO A 131 -5.98 6.59 6.03
N ARG A 132 -5.47 5.79 6.97
CA ARG A 132 -6.30 4.80 7.69
C ARG A 132 -7.42 5.53 8.44
N SER A 133 -8.62 4.95 8.39
CA SER A 133 -9.77 5.42 9.16
C SER A 133 -9.65 5.02 10.62
N ASP A 134 -9.98 5.93 11.54
CA ASP A 134 -9.70 5.77 12.97
C ASP A 134 -10.33 4.51 13.60
N PHE A 135 -11.49 4.12 13.09
CA PHE A 135 -12.24 2.95 13.56
C PHE A 135 -11.67 1.60 13.11
N VAL A 136 -10.64 1.57 12.24
CA VAL A 136 -9.96 0.34 11.84
C VAL A 136 -8.77 0.10 12.78
N PRO A 137 -8.75 -0.94 13.62
CA PRO A 137 -7.65 -1.17 14.56
C PRO A 137 -6.29 -1.32 13.86
N THR A 138 -5.21 -0.81 14.46
CA THR A 138 -3.85 -0.86 13.87
C THR A 138 -3.36 -2.31 13.65
N ASN A 139 -3.71 -3.24 14.55
CA ASN A 139 -3.38 -4.67 14.42
C ASN A 139 -4.20 -5.40 13.33
N GLU A 140 -5.29 -4.78 12.86
CA GLU A 140 -6.16 -5.25 11.78
C GLU A 140 -5.96 -4.45 10.50
N TYR A 141 -4.83 -3.75 10.37
CA TYR A 141 -4.55 -2.90 9.21
C TYR A 141 -3.22 -3.27 8.56
N LEU A 142 -3.22 -3.35 7.24
CA LEU A 142 -2.02 -3.52 6.40
C LEU A 142 -1.97 -2.42 5.34
N CYS A 143 -0.91 -1.60 5.38
CA CYS A 143 -0.64 -0.62 4.35
C CYS A 143 0.16 -1.22 3.17
N VAL A 144 -0.36 -1.07 1.96
CA VAL A 144 0.28 -1.41 0.69
C VAL A 144 0.34 -0.15 -0.18
N PRO A 145 1.22 0.81 0.15
CA PRO A 145 1.19 2.15 -0.43
C PRO A 145 1.45 2.09 -1.94
N THR A 146 0.44 2.48 -2.73
CA THR A 146 0.49 2.40 -4.20
C THR A 146 -0.18 3.61 -4.82
N TRP A 147 0.49 4.23 -5.80
CA TRP A 147 -0.07 5.34 -6.57
C TRP A 147 -1.29 4.94 -7.39
N ASP A 148 -2.26 5.85 -7.54
CA ASP A 148 -3.39 5.57 -8.42
C ASP A 148 -2.94 5.25 -9.84
N THR A 149 -3.62 4.29 -10.48
CA THR A 149 -3.26 3.69 -11.78
C THR A 149 -1.98 2.86 -11.82
N ARG A 150 -1.30 2.62 -10.67
CA ARG A 150 -0.09 1.78 -10.57
C ARG A 150 -0.35 0.47 -9.85
N ALA A 151 0.57 -0.48 -10.03
CA ALA A 151 0.54 -1.75 -9.32
C ALA A 151 1.45 -1.69 -8.09
N PRO A 152 1.07 -2.36 -6.98
CA PRO A 152 2.00 -2.65 -5.89
C PRO A 152 3.14 -3.54 -6.37
N ALA A 153 4.29 -3.53 -5.68
CA ALA A 153 5.39 -4.43 -6.04
C ALA A 153 5.01 -5.91 -5.81
N VAL A 154 5.60 -6.82 -6.60
CA VAL A 154 5.36 -8.27 -6.50
C VAL A 154 5.50 -8.79 -5.06
N SER A 155 6.55 -8.37 -4.34
CA SER A 155 6.75 -8.77 -2.94
C SER A 155 5.68 -8.23 -1.99
N GLN A 156 5.11 -7.05 -2.28
CA GLN A 156 4.03 -6.48 -1.49
C GLN A 156 2.70 -7.20 -1.76
N ILE A 157 2.45 -7.59 -3.01
CA ILE A 157 1.29 -8.41 -3.39
C ILE A 157 1.35 -9.75 -2.65
N GLU A 158 2.49 -10.43 -2.69
CA GLU A 158 2.68 -11.70 -1.98
C GLU A 158 2.50 -11.54 -0.47
N PHE A 159 3.12 -10.52 0.12
CA PHE A 159 2.97 -10.25 1.55
C PHE A 159 1.50 -10.01 1.94
N ALA A 160 0.78 -9.19 1.17
CA ALA A 160 -0.64 -8.89 1.39
C ALA A 160 -1.51 -10.15 1.24
N ALA A 161 -1.21 -10.99 0.25
CA ALA A 161 -1.92 -12.25 0.05
C ALA A 161 -1.73 -13.22 1.22
N ARG A 162 -0.50 -13.38 1.72
CA ARG A 162 -0.21 -14.22 2.89
C ARG A 162 -0.86 -13.68 4.16
N TRP A 163 -0.76 -12.38 4.39
CA TRP A 163 -1.40 -11.72 5.53
C TRP A 163 -2.93 -11.91 5.49
N ALA A 164 -3.55 -11.82 4.31
CA ALA A 164 -4.97 -12.12 4.16
C ALA A 164 -5.30 -13.58 4.54
N CYS A 165 -4.51 -14.56 4.08
CA CYS A 165 -4.69 -15.96 4.46
C CYS A 165 -4.59 -16.16 5.97
N GLU A 166 -3.61 -15.55 6.63
CA GLU A 166 -3.46 -15.62 8.09
C GLU A 166 -4.67 -15.05 8.84
N LYS A 167 -5.23 -13.94 8.35
CA LYS A 167 -6.43 -13.34 8.94
C LYS A 167 -7.66 -14.22 8.72
N ARG A 168 -7.85 -14.76 7.51
CA ARG A 168 -8.94 -15.71 7.21
C ARG A 168 -8.84 -16.98 8.05
N ALA A 169 -7.64 -17.52 8.27
CA ALA A 169 -7.42 -18.69 9.13
C ALA A 169 -7.81 -18.45 10.61
N LYS A 170 -7.79 -17.18 11.06
CA LYS A 170 -8.28 -16.76 12.38
C LYS A 170 -9.78 -16.44 12.42
N GLY A 171 -10.52 -16.76 11.35
CA GLY A 171 -11.95 -16.46 11.22
C GLY A 171 -12.27 -14.99 10.96
N LYS A 172 -11.27 -14.12 10.81
CA LYS A 172 -11.50 -12.69 10.53
C LYS A 172 -11.85 -12.47 9.06
N PRO A 173 -12.86 -11.66 8.72
CA PRO A 173 -13.07 -11.23 7.35
C PRO A 173 -11.92 -10.35 6.86
N VAL A 174 -11.66 -10.34 5.55
CA VAL A 174 -10.62 -9.50 4.93
C VAL A 174 -11.26 -8.49 3.99
N TYR A 175 -10.88 -7.22 4.13
CA TYR A 175 -11.33 -6.14 3.27
C TYR A 175 -10.15 -5.51 2.52
N VAL A 176 -10.13 -5.61 1.19
CA VAL A 176 -9.10 -4.99 0.35
C VAL A 176 -9.68 -3.75 -0.31
N HIS A 177 -9.06 -2.59 -0.11
CA HIS A 177 -9.53 -1.35 -0.71
C HIS A 177 -8.43 -0.51 -1.34
N CYS A 178 -8.84 0.36 -2.26
CA CYS A 178 -8.06 1.52 -2.70
C CYS A 178 -8.94 2.77 -2.56
N ALA A 179 -8.80 3.80 -3.40
CA ALA A 179 -9.73 4.94 -3.36
C ALA A 179 -11.18 4.53 -3.71
N PHE A 180 -11.35 3.79 -4.81
CA PHE A 180 -12.67 3.43 -5.38
C PHE A 180 -12.86 1.93 -5.62
N GLY A 181 -11.87 1.09 -5.34
CA GLY A 181 -12.04 -0.37 -5.49
C GLY A 181 -12.04 -0.91 -6.92
N HIS A 182 -11.29 -0.31 -7.85
CA HIS A 182 -11.29 -0.72 -9.26
C HIS A 182 -9.96 -1.23 -9.80
N GLY A 183 -8.82 -0.74 -9.29
CA GLY A 183 -7.51 -0.94 -9.90
C GLY A 183 -6.54 -1.64 -8.95
N ARG A 184 -5.84 -0.83 -8.15
CA ARG A 184 -4.84 -1.27 -7.17
C ARG A 184 -5.32 -2.40 -6.26
N SER A 185 -6.50 -2.22 -5.64
CA SER A 185 -7.06 -3.22 -4.74
C SER A 185 -7.61 -4.45 -5.46
N ALA A 186 -8.08 -4.31 -6.70
CA ALA A 186 -8.49 -5.46 -7.50
C ALA A 186 -7.27 -6.33 -7.86
N CYS A 187 -6.13 -5.70 -8.13
CA CYS A 187 -4.85 -6.39 -8.35
C CYS A 187 -4.47 -7.23 -7.12
N VAL A 188 -4.43 -6.62 -5.93
CA VAL A 188 -4.16 -7.37 -4.68
C VAL A 188 -5.21 -8.44 -4.40
N MET A 189 -6.49 -8.14 -4.65
CA MET A 189 -7.57 -9.11 -4.46
C MET A 189 -7.40 -10.36 -5.34
N CYS A 190 -6.94 -10.22 -6.60
CA CYS A 190 -6.67 -11.38 -7.45
C CYS A 190 -5.66 -12.31 -6.79
N ALA A 191 -4.57 -11.75 -6.23
CA ALA A 191 -3.56 -12.53 -5.52
C ALA A 191 -4.08 -13.17 -4.23
N VAL A 192 -4.95 -12.46 -3.48
CA VAL A 192 -5.62 -12.98 -2.27
C VAL A 192 -6.51 -14.18 -2.62
N LEU A 193 -7.33 -14.11 -3.67
CA LEU A 193 -8.22 -15.21 -4.06
C LEU A 193 -7.43 -16.47 -4.45
N VAL A 194 -6.35 -16.30 -5.23
CA VAL A 194 -5.45 -17.41 -5.56
C VAL A 194 -4.77 -17.96 -4.29
N ALA A 195 -4.37 -17.09 -3.36
CA ALA A 195 -3.74 -17.53 -2.12
C ALA A 195 -4.67 -18.31 -1.19
N LEU A 196 -5.97 -18.01 -1.23
CA LEU A 196 -6.99 -18.73 -0.49
C LEU A 196 -7.43 -20.03 -1.17
N GLY A 197 -6.90 -20.35 -2.37
CA GLY A 197 -7.31 -21.52 -3.15
C GLY A 197 -8.70 -21.38 -3.77
N ILE A 198 -9.22 -20.16 -3.88
CA ILE A 198 -10.55 -19.87 -4.44
C ILE A 198 -10.49 -19.75 -5.96
N ALA A 199 -9.35 -19.31 -6.48
CA ALA A 199 -9.08 -19.18 -7.90
C ALA A 199 -7.80 -19.95 -8.23
N GLU A 200 -7.78 -20.61 -9.38
CA GLU A 200 -6.59 -21.37 -9.81
C GLU A 200 -5.43 -20.45 -10.19
N ASN A 201 -5.75 -19.30 -10.79
CA ASN A 201 -4.78 -18.32 -11.25
C ASN A 201 -5.36 -16.91 -11.20
N TRP A 202 -4.52 -15.89 -11.41
CA TRP A 202 -4.95 -14.50 -11.28
C TRP A 202 -6.00 -14.08 -12.32
N LYS A 203 -6.06 -14.73 -13.49
CA LYS A 203 -7.04 -14.42 -14.54
C LYS A 203 -8.42 -14.95 -14.17
N ASP A 204 -8.48 -16.16 -13.62
CA ASP A 204 -9.68 -16.73 -13.03
C ASP A 204 -10.19 -15.84 -11.87
N ALA A 205 -9.28 -15.42 -10.98
CA ALA A 205 -9.60 -14.46 -9.93
C ALA A 205 -10.16 -13.12 -10.47
N GLU A 206 -9.61 -12.60 -11.57
CA GLU A 206 -10.14 -11.41 -12.24
C GLU A 206 -11.58 -11.62 -12.71
N ASN A 207 -11.91 -12.80 -13.24
CA ASN A 207 -13.27 -13.14 -13.70
C ASN A 207 -14.25 -13.21 -12.52
N ILE A 208 -13.91 -13.93 -11.44
CA ILE A 208 -14.70 -14.03 -10.21
C ILE A 208 -15.04 -12.65 -9.64
N ILE A 209 -14.07 -11.72 -9.65
CA ILE A 209 -14.28 -10.36 -9.16
C ILE A 209 -15.23 -9.58 -10.09
N ARG A 210 -15.09 -9.73 -11.42
CA ARG A 210 -15.89 -9.00 -12.42
C ARG A 210 -17.37 -9.31 -12.34
N GLU A 211 -17.74 -10.52 -11.95
CA GLU A 211 -19.13 -10.92 -11.73
C GLU A 211 -19.82 -10.11 -10.62
N ARG A 212 -19.04 -9.64 -9.64
CA ARG A 212 -19.56 -9.03 -8.40
C ARG A 212 -19.32 -7.52 -8.33
N ARG A 213 -18.28 -7.03 -9.00
CA ARG A 213 -17.92 -5.61 -9.00
C ARG A 213 -17.28 -5.20 -10.32
N LYS A 214 -17.67 -4.03 -10.82
CA LYS A 214 -17.00 -3.39 -11.96
C LYS A 214 -15.57 -3.00 -11.56
N ILE A 215 -14.58 -3.68 -12.13
CA ILE A 215 -13.16 -3.34 -11.95
C ILE A 215 -12.56 -2.80 -13.25
N LYS A 216 -11.45 -2.06 -13.12
CA LYS A 216 -10.72 -1.44 -14.23
C LYS A 216 -9.22 -1.61 -14.02
N MET A 217 -8.77 -2.87 -14.05
CA MET A 217 -7.34 -3.17 -14.06
C MET A 217 -6.73 -2.79 -15.41
N ASN A 218 -5.57 -2.15 -15.38
CA ASN A 218 -4.81 -1.75 -16.57
C ASN A 218 -3.73 -2.78 -16.91
N ALA A 219 -2.99 -2.55 -17.99
CA ALA A 219 -1.90 -3.44 -18.42
C ALA A 219 -0.80 -3.59 -17.36
N VAL A 220 -0.52 -2.54 -16.57
CA VAL A 220 0.51 -2.58 -15.51
C VAL A 220 0.10 -3.54 -14.39
N HIS A 221 -1.17 -3.51 -13.95
CA HIS A 221 -1.66 -4.45 -12.94
C HIS A 221 -1.55 -5.91 -13.43
N ARG A 222 -1.99 -6.20 -14.66
CA ARG A 222 -1.93 -7.55 -15.24
C ARG A 222 -0.51 -8.07 -15.39
N LYS A 223 0.38 -7.25 -15.94
CA LYS A 223 1.82 -7.58 -16.03
C LYS A 223 2.40 -7.91 -14.66
N THR A 224 2.06 -7.12 -13.64
CA THR A 224 2.56 -7.35 -12.28
C THR A 224 2.00 -8.64 -11.66
N LEU A 225 0.75 -9.00 -11.97
CA LEU A 225 0.16 -10.27 -11.56
C LEU A 225 0.80 -11.47 -12.27
N ASP A 226 1.18 -11.34 -13.55
CA ASP A 226 1.96 -12.35 -14.25
C ASP A 226 3.34 -12.54 -13.60
N ASP A 227 4.03 -11.44 -13.30
CA ASP A 227 5.33 -11.48 -12.61
C ASP A 227 5.20 -12.05 -11.19
N TRP A 228 4.11 -11.74 -10.49
CA TRP A 228 3.80 -12.31 -9.18
C TRP A 228 3.48 -13.80 -9.23
N SER A 229 2.73 -14.26 -10.23
CA SER A 229 2.43 -15.69 -10.42
C SER A 229 3.73 -16.48 -10.52
N LYS A 230 4.64 -16.04 -11.41
CA LYS A 230 5.97 -16.65 -11.57
C LYS A 230 6.78 -16.63 -10.26
N TYR A 231 6.74 -15.50 -9.55
CA TYR A 231 7.43 -15.38 -8.26
C TYR A 231 6.91 -16.37 -7.22
N ARG A 232 5.60 -16.59 -7.19
CA ARG A 232 4.94 -17.50 -6.25
C ARG A 232 5.22 -18.96 -6.56
N ASP A 233 5.25 -19.33 -7.84
CA ASP A 233 5.62 -20.68 -8.27
C ASP A 233 7.04 -21.04 -7.82
N ILE A 234 7.96 -20.07 -7.83
CA ILE A 234 9.34 -20.24 -7.33
C ILE A 234 9.37 -20.38 -5.80
N LYS A 235 8.49 -19.68 -5.07
CA LYS A 235 8.43 -19.68 -3.60
C LYS A 235 7.07 -20.19 -3.11
N PRO A 236 6.81 -21.51 -3.21
CA PRO A 236 5.51 -22.06 -2.90
C PRO A 236 5.09 -21.74 -1.46
N PHE A 237 3.81 -21.43 -1.30
CA PHE A 237 3.19 -21.17 -0.02
C PHE A 237 3.08 -22.48 0.76
N ASN A 238 3.91 -22.66 1.79
CA ASN A 238 3.74 -23.76 2.74
C ASN A 238 2.61 -23.39 3.73
N ILE A 239 1.51 -24.14 3.69
CA ILE A 239 0.28 -23.94 4.46
C ILE A 239 0.52 -24.07 5.98
N SER A 240 1.70 -24.52 6.42
CA SER A 240 2.10 -24.65 7.82
C SER A 240 2.25 -23.32 8.61
N GLY A 241 1.68 -22.21 8.13
CA GLY A 241 1.49 -20.98 8.91
C GLY A 241 2.75 -20.22 9.32
N LYS A 242 3.92 -20.51 8.74
CA LYS A 242 5.17 -19.78 9.01
C LYS A 242 5.59 -18.99 7.79
N LEU A 243 5.51 -17.65 7.89
CA LEU A 243 6.19 -16.76 6.94
C LEU A 243 7.70 -17.11 6.94
N PRO A 244 8.36 -17.24 5.78
CA PRO A 244 9.81 -17.39 5.73
C PRO A 244 10.45 -16.18 6.40
N CYS A 245 11.42 -16.41 7.29
CA CYS A 245 12.09 -15.35 8.07
C CYS A 245 12.64 -14.21 7.19
N GLU A 246 13.03 -14.50 5.95
CA GLU A 246 13.49 -13.51 4.97
C GLU A 246 12.44 -12.45 4.65
N PHE A 247 11.16 -12.81 4.56
CA PHE A 247 10.08 -11.85 4.30
C PHE A 247 9.85 -10.93 5.50
N TYR A 248 9.94 -11.47 6.72
CA TYR A 248 9.84 -10.69 7.95
C TYR A 248 11.02 -9.71 8.09
N ALA A 249 12.24 -10.16 7.81
CA ALA A 249 13.44 -9.33 7.87
C ALA A 249 13.41 -8.22 6.81
N ILE A 250 13.07 -8.52 5.56
CA ILE A 250 12.99 -7.52 4.49
C ILE A 250 11.86 -6.52 4.75
N TRP A 251 10.73 -6.96 5.30
CA TRP A 251 9.63 -6.07 5.67
C TRP A 251 9.98 -5.16 6.84
N ILE A 252 10.59 -5.70 7.91
CA ILE A 252 11.08 -4.91 9.06
C ILE A 252 12.09 -3.88 8.57
N LEU A 253 13.11 -4.29 7.80
CA LEU A 253 14.16 -3.40 7.31
C LEU A 253 13.64 -2.29 6.38
N ARG A 254 12.54 -2.53 5.65
CA ARG A 254 11.92 -1.54 4.75
C ARG A 254 10.87 -0.65 5.39
N ASN A 255 10.29 -1.05 6.52
CA ASN A 255 9.23 -0.32 7.22
C ASN A 255 9.64 0.12 8.62
N LEU A 256 10.93 0.05 8.93
CA LEU A 256 11.50 0.53 10.18
C LEU A 256 11.23 2.05 10.29
N PRO A 257 10.49 2.51 11.32
CA PRO A 257 10.29 3.93 11.52
C PRO A 257 11.66 4.60 11.76
N SER A 258 11.82 5.81 11.24
CA SER A 258 13.04 6.63 11.33
C SER A 258 13.38 7.09 12.77
N SER A 259 12.70 6.57 13.79
CA SER A 259 13.01 6.76 15.21
C SER A 259 13.88 5.59 15.68
N GLY A 260 15.20 5.78 15.59
CA GLY A 260 16.19 4.82 16.07
C GLY A 260 16.21 4.64 17.59
N ALA A 261 16.98 3.64 18.01
CA ALA A 261 17.56 3.38 19.33
C ALA A 261 16.93 2.35 20.29
N CYS A 262 15.64 1.99 20.23
CA CYS A 262 15.04 1.22 21.34
C CYS A 262 14.49 -0.20 21.04
N PHE A 263 14.99 -0.93 20.03
CA PHE A 263 14.35 -2.22 19.65
C PHE A 263 15.25 -3.42 19.41
N VAL A 264 16.59 -3.28 19.48
CA VAL A 264 17.49 -4.44 19.28
C VAL A 264 17.45 -5.40 20.48
N SER A 265 17.12 -4.93 21.68
CA SER A 265 16.98 -5.79 22.87
C SER A 265 15.72 -6.68 22.81
N GLN A 266 14.63 -6.22 22.18
CA GLN A 266 13.40 -7.00 22.01
C GLN A 266 13.48 -8.04 20.89
N LEU A 267 14.39 -7.88 19.93
CA LEU A 267 14.61 -8.87 18.86
C LEU A 267 15.24 -10.17 19.39
N ILE A 268 15.99 -10.12 20.50
CA ILE A 268 16.63 -11.30 21.10
C ILE A 268 15.65 -12.10 21.96
N SER A 269 14.62 -11.47 22.55
CA SER A 269 13.64 -12.15 23.42
C SER A 269 12.48 -12.83 22.70
N VAL A 270 12.31 -12.59 21.39
CA VAL A 270 11.17 -13.11 20.59
C VAL A 270 11.54 -14.38 19.80
N PHE A 271 12.80 -14.81 19.81
CA PHE A 271 13.17 -16.13 19.26
C PHE A 271 12.68 -17.23 20.20
N PRO A 272 11.74 -18.11 19.78
CA PRO A 272 11.47 -19.30 20.57
C PRO A 272 12.73 -20.16 20.56
N THR A 273 13.24 -20.47 21.74
CA THR A 273 14.44 -21.27 22.05
C THR A 273 14.42 -22.73 21.53
N ARG A 274 13.51 -23.07 20.61
CA ARG A 274 13.42 -24.38 19.96
C ARG A 274 13.23 -24.26 18.46
N VAL A 275 14.20 -23.66 17.77
CA VAL A 275 14.41 -23.93 16.35
C VAL A 275 15.70 -24.72 16.23
N ARG A 276 15.56 -26.05 16.03
CA ARG A 276 16.69 -26.92 15.69
C ARG A 276 17.08 -26.58 14.25
N LEU A 277 18.02 -25.65 14.08
CA LEU A 277 18.50 -25.19 12.77
C LEU A 277 19.23 -26.34 12.07
N HIS A 278 18.91 -26.55 10.79
CA HIS A 278 19.58 -27.53 9.94
C HIS A 278 21.06 -27.13 9.77
N PRO A 279 22.04 -28.06 9.86
CA PRO A 279 23.47 -27.75 9.99
C PRO A 279 24.08 -26.90 8.86
N LYS A 280 23.42 -26.80 7.70
CA LYS A 280 23.86 -25.93 6.58
C LYS A 280 23.52 -24.44 6.75
N PHE A 281 22.63 -24.07 7.68
CA PHE A 281 22.18 -22.68 7.89
C PHE A 281 22.82 -21.97 9.09
N VAL A 282 23.53 -22.72 9.95
CA VAL A 282 24.23 -22.18 11.13
C VAL A 282 25.33 -21.18 10.75
N PRO A 283 26.14 -21.39 9.69
CA PRO A 283 27.20 -20.45 9.35
C PRO A 283 26.66 -19.08 8.91
N SER A 284 25.72 -19.04 7.95
CA SER A 284 25.20 -17.76 7.42
C SER A 284 24.46 -16.90 8.47
N PHE A 285 23.80 -17.53 9.45
CA PHE A 285 23.12 -16.79 10.51
C PHE A 285 24.11 -16.22 11.53
N ALA A 286 25.15 -16.98 11.90
CA ALA A 286 26.22 -16.47 12.76
C ALA A 286 27.01 -15.33 12.11
N TYR A 287 27.22 -15.38 10.78
CA TYR A 287 27.81 -14.29 10.00
C TYR A 287 26.91 -13.06 9.97
N PHE A 288 25.60 -13.22 9.78
CA PHE A 288 24.64 -12.11 9.79
C PHE A 288 24.56 -11.42 11.16
N CYS A 289 24.53 -12.20 12.24
CA CYS A 289 24.57 -11.66 13.60
C CYS A 289 25.92 -10.98 13.91
N SER A 290 27.04 -11.53 13.44
CA SER A 290 28.37 -10.92 13.62
C SER A 290 28.52 -9.62 12.81
N TYR A 291 27.94 -9.56 11.62
CA TYR A 291 27.93 -8.36 10.77
C TYR A 291 27.11 -7.23 11.40
N LEU A 292 25.94 -7.55 11.98
CA LEU A 292 25.14 -6.58 12.73
C LEU A 292 25.85 -6.09 14.01
N LYS A 293 26.59 -6.98 14.69
CA LYS A 293 27.40 -6.63 15.87
C LYS A 293 28.60 -5.75 15.50
N PHE A 294 29.24 -6.02 14.36
CA PHE A 294 30.37 -5.25 13.83
C PHE A 294 29.96 -3.83 13.43
N ILE A 295 28.82 -3.66 12.78
CA ILE A 295 28.28 -2.33 12.44
C ILE A 295 27.97 -1.52 13.71
N TYR A 296 27.47 -2.16 14.76
CA TYR A 296 27.13 -1.49 16.02
C TYR A 296 28.35 -1.10 16.88
N GLN A 297 29.48 -1.82 16.77
CA GLN A 297 30.71 -1.50 17.50
C GLN A 297 31.57 -0.41 16.83
N ASN A 298 31.23 -0.01 15.60
CA ASN A 298 31.98 0.97 14.81
C ASN A 298 31.12 2.19 14.41
N ILE A 299 30.03 2.44 15.14
CA ILE A 299 29.25 3.68 15.17
C ILE A 299 29.35 4.22 16.59
#